data_AF-A0A851SG80-F1
#
_entry.id   AF-A0A851SG80-F1
#
_cell.length_a   1.000
_cell.length_b   1.000
_cell.length_c   1.000
_cell.angle_alpha   90.00
_cell.angle_beta   90.00
_cell.angle_gamma   90.00
#
_symmetry.space_group_name_H-M   'P 1'
#
loop_
_entity.id
_entity.type
_entity.pdbx_description
1 polymer ?
#
loop_
_entity_poly.entity_id
_entity_poly.type
_entity_poly.pdbx_seq_one_letter_code
_entity_poly.pdbx_strand_id
1 'polypeptide(L)'
;PLLQGFEQKLLPEERFSPQDLLRKVKERKEELGLIIDLTYTNRYYGPQDLPPSLCYSKILTVGHEVPNSSTVRRFQTVVTEFLTDNRDNDKLIGVHCTHGLNRTGYLVCR
;
A
#
# COMPACT_ATOMS: atom_id res chain seq x y z
N PRO A 1 3.39 6.95 -0.05
CA PRO A 1 2.82 8.10 -0.78
C PRO A 1 2.27 9.14 0.21
N LEU A 2 2.37 10.43 -0.12
CA LEU A 2 1.89 11.55 0.70
C LEU A 2 1.04 12.50 -0.15
N LEU A 3 -0.03 13.04 0.42
CA LEU A 3 -0.85 14.07 -0.22
C LEU A 3 -0.10 15.40 -0.40
N GLN A 4 -0.60 16.23 -1.32
CA GLN A 4 -0.04 17.55 -1.64
C GLN A 4 0.11 18.46 -0.40
N GLY A 5 -0.76 18.30 0.61
CA GLY A 5 -0.68 19.04 1.87
C GLY A 5 0.63 18.83 2.66
N PHE A 6 1.41 17.79 2.35
CA PHE A 6 2.71 17.55 2.96
C PHE A 6 3.88 18.20 2.17
N GLU A 7 3.66 18.65 0.95
CA GLU A 7 4.72 19.13 0.05
C GLU A 7 5.45 20.37 0.54
N GLN A 8 4.79 21.22 1.34
CA GLN A 8 5.43 22.42 1.93
C GLN A 8 6.55 22.07 2.91
N LYS A 9 6.59 20.82 3.39
CA LYS A 9 7.60 20.32 4.33
C LYS A 9 8.66 19.44 3.65
N LEU A 10 8.64 19.35 2.32
CA LEU A 10 9.48 18.44 1.54
C LEU A 10 10.15 19.20 0.40
N LEU A 11 11.42 18.90 0.15
CA LEU A 11 12.08 19.33 -1.07
C LEU A 11 11.41 18.66 -2.28
N PRO A 12 11.38 19.29 -3.47
CA PRO A 12 10.75 18.71 -4.67
C PRO A 12 11.17 17.28 -4.97
N GLU A 13 12.45 16.97 -4.80
CA GLU A 13 13.07 15.64 -5.00
C GLU A 13 12.67 14.60 -3.95
N GLU A 14 12.18 15.02 -2.79
CA GLU A 14 11.72 14.14 -1.70
C GLU A 14 10.21 13.81 -1.81
N ARG A 15 9.49 14.47 -2.73
CA ARG A 15 8.05 14.29 -2.89
C ARG A 15 7.74 12.93 -3.52
N PHE A 16 6.72 12.30 -2.98
CA PHE A 16 6.20 11.05 -3.51
C PHE A 16 4.69 10.93 -3.25
N SER A 17 3.91 11.37 -4.23
CA SER A 17 2.44 11.34 -4.24
C SER A 17 1.89 9.98 -4.70
N PRO A 18 0.58 9.71 -4.48
CA PRO A 18 -0.08 8.55 -5.08
C PRO A 18 0.05 8.53 -6.62
N GLN A 19 0.01 9.69 -7.26
CA GLN A 19 0.19 9.82 -8.71
C GLN A 19 1.61 9.42 -9.14
N ASP A 20 2.63 9.78 -8.35
CA ASP A 20 4.02 9.38 -8.62
C ASP A 20 4.18 7.85 -8.51
N LEU A 21 3.51 7.21 -7.55
CA LEU A 21 3.47 5.75 -7.43
C LEU A 21 2.91 5.12 -8.71
N LEU A 22 1.72 5.56 -9.14
CA LEU A 22 1.05 5.00 -10.31
C LEU A 22 1.87 5.20 -11.60
N ARG A 23 2.48 6.38 -11.74
CA ARG A 23 3.38 6.67 -12.86
C ARG A 23 4.59 5.73 -12.87
N LYS A 24 5.27 5.56 -11.74
CA LYS A 24 6.43 4.66 -11.63
C LYS A 24 6.10 3.20 -11.92
N VAL A 25 4.91 2.72 -11.51
CA VAL A 25 4.43 1.37 -11.84
C VAL A 25 4.19 1.23 -13.34
N LYS A 26 3.51 2.21 -13.95
CA LYS A 26 3.26 2.23 -15.39
C LYS A 26 4.56 2.29 -16.22
N GLU A 27 5.56 3.04 -15.77
CA GLU A 27 6.89 3.12 -16.40
C GLU A 27 7.59 1.75 -16.43
N ARG A 28 7.30 0.87 -15.47
CA ARG A 28 7.79 -0.52 -15.44
C ARG A 28 6.96 -1.50 -16.29
N LYS A 29 5.90 -1.01 -16.95
CA LYS A 29 4.91 -1.83 -17.68
C LYS A 29 4.17 -2.82 -16.77
N GLU A 30 4.03 -2.48 -15.50
CA GLU A 30 3.28 -3.24 -14.50
C GLU A 30 1.93 -2.52 -14.23
N GLU A 31 0.99 -3.23 -13.60
CA GLU A 31 -0.29 -2.67 -13.16
C GLU A 31 -0.51 -3.01 -11.67
N LEU A 32 -0.85 -2.01 -10.85
CA LEU A 32 -1.31 -2.24 -9.49
C LEU A 32 -2.80 -2.56 -9.51
N GLY A 33 -3.20 -3.67 -8.89
CA GLY A 33 -4.61 -4.01 -8.69
C GLY A 33 -5.09 -3.80 -7.24
N LEU A 34 -4.18 -3.84 -6.27
CA LEU A 34 -4.50 -3.65 -4.86
C LEU A 34 -3.38 -2.88 -4.14
N ILE A 35 -3.76 -1.94 -3.27
CA ILE A 35 -2.88 -1.38 -2.25
C ILE A 35 -3.30 -1.87 -0.86
N ILE A 36 -2.35 -2.41 -0.10
CA ILE A 36 -2.49 -2.72 1.32
C ILE A 36 -1.69 -1.69 2.13
N ASP A 37 -2.41 -0.83 2.85
CA ASP A 37 -1.84 0.21 3.71
C ASP A 37 -1.78 -0.26 5.17
N LEU A 38 -0.56 -0.41 5.67
CA LEU A 38 -0.26 -0.88 7.03
C LEU A 38 -0.02 0.26 8.02
N THR A 39 -0.13 1.52 7.61
CA THR A 39 0.12 2.66 8.48
C THR A 39 -0.96 2.77 9.55
N TYR A 40 -0.56 3.17 10.77
CA TYR A 40 -1.47 3.32 11.90
C TYR A 40 -2.13 4.72 11.93
N THR A 41 -2.47 5.25 10.75
CA THR A 41 -3.07 6.58 10.57
C THR A 41 -3.73 6.70 9.21
N ASN A 42 -4.75 7.55 9.08
CA ASN A 42 -5.44 7.84 7.80
C ASN A 42 -5.02 9.19 7.20
N ARG A 43 -3.95 9.80 7.71
CA ARG A 43 -3.57 11.18 7.38
C ARG A 43 -2.83 11.33 6.05
N TYR A 44 -2.24 10.25 5.54
CA TYR A 44 -1.29 10.35 4.42
C TYR A 44 -1.94 10.41 3.06
N TYR A 45 -2.94 9.55 2.83
CA TYR A 45 -3.82 9.48 1.66
C TYR A 45 -4.90 8.42 1.95
N GLY A 46 -5.96 8.37 1.14
CA GLY A 46 -7.02 7.37 1.22
C GLY A 46 -7.50 6.90 -0.16
N PRO A 47 -8.50 6.01 -0.20
CA PRO A 47 -9.04 5.45 -1.44
C PRO A 47 -9.60 6.53 -2.40
N GLN A 48 -10.08 7.65 -1.87
CA GLN A 48 -10.56 8.77 -2.67
C GLN A 48 -9.46 9.47 -3.49
N ASP A 49 -8.20 9.26 -3.11
CA ASP A 49 -7.04 9.84 -3.79
C ASP A 49 -6.44 8.90 -4.86
N LEU A 50 -7.10 7.75 -5.10
CA LEU A 50 -6.68 6.69 -6.01
C LEU A 50 -7.70 6.51 -7.15
N PRO A 51 -7.29 5.94 -8.30
CA PRO A 51 -8.22 5.59 -9.37
C PRO A 51 -9.29 4.61 -8.88
N PRO A 52 -10.56 4.72 -9.34
CA PRO A 52 -11.64 3.80 -8.95
C PRO A 52 -11.37 2.33 -9.26
N SER A 53 -10.50 2.05 -10.23
CA SER A 53 -10.11 0.70 -10.63
C SER A 53 -9.09 0.05 -9.67
N LEU A 54 -8.49 0.82 -8.76
CA LEU A 54 -7.47 0.34 -7.84
C LEU A 54 -8.09 0.03 -6.48
N CYS A 55 -8.07 -1.24 -6.09
CA CYS A 55 -8.53 -1.64 -4.77
C CYS A 55 -7.61 -1.10 -3.68
N TYR A 56 -8.18 -0.75 -2.52
CA TYR A 56 -7.44 -0.26 -1.36
C TYR A 56 -7.94 -0.95 -0.09
N SER A 57 -7.00 -1.48 0.70
CA SER A 57 -7.28 -2.15 1.96
C SER A 57 -6.42 -1.57 3.08
N LYS A 58 -7.07 -1.10 4.15
CA LYS A 58 -6.42 -0.56 5.34
C LYS A 58 -6.32 -1.64 6.41
N ILE A 59 -5.10 -1.94 6.86
CA ILE A 59 -4.84 -2.85 7.98
C ILE A 59 -3.99 -2.11 9.01
N LEU A 60 -4.66 -1.49 9.99
CA LEU A 60 -3.99 -0.71 11.04
C LEU A 60 -2.98 -1.58 11.79
N THR A 61 -1.69 -1.30 11.56
CA THR A 61 -0.58 -2.06 12.15
C THR A 61 0.28 -1.14 13.00
N VAL A 62 0.22 -1.35 14.32
CA VAL A 62 0.96 -0.57 15.32
C VAL A 62 2.47 -0.63 15.00
N GLY A 63 3.15 0.50 15.17
CA GLY A 63 4.60 0.58 14.97
C GLY A 63 5.35 -0.01 16.17
N HIS A 64 6.61 -0.43 15.96
CA HIS A 64 7.51 -0.98 17.00
C HIS A 64 7.06 -2.28 17.67
N GLU A 65 5.92 -2.85 17.28
CA GLU A 65 5.43 -4.13 17.74
C GLU A 65 5.34 -5.13 16.58
N VAL A 66 5.49 -6.41 16.89
CA VAL A 66 5.28 -7.48 15.93
C VAL A 66 3.78 -7.56 15.62
N PRO A 67 3.37 -7.58 14.34
CA PRO A 67 1.97 -7.78 13.97
C PRO A 67 1.38 -9.02 14.64
N ASN A 68 0.26 -8.83 15.32
CA ASN A 68 -0.43 -9.91 16.02
C ASN A 68 -1.13 -10.87 15.03
N SER A 69 -1.59 -12.00 15.53
CA SER A 69 -2.20 -13.05 14.71
C SER A 69 -3.44 -12.60 13.94
N SER A 70 -4.19 -11.60 14.44
CA SER A 70 -5.37 -11.09 13.73
C SER A 70 -4.97 -10.19 12.56
N THR A 71 -3.94 -9.35 12.72
CA THR A 71 -3.35 -8.57 11.62
C THR A 71 -2.80 -9.48 10.52
N VAL A 72 -2.05 -10.52 10.89
CA VAL A 72 -1.49 -11.49 9.93
C VAL A 72 -2.61 -12.20 9.18
N ARG A 73 -3.62 -12.71 9.90
CA ARG A 73 -4.77 -13.38 9.26
C ARG A 73 -5.51 -12.43 8.32
N ARG A 74 -5.73 -11.18 8.72
CA ARG A 74 -6.40 -10.18 7.87
C ARG A 74 -5.60 -9.91 6.60
N PHE A 75 -4.28 -9.79 6.71
CA PHE A 75 -3.40 -9.62 5.55
C PHE A 75 -3.49 -10.82 4.60
N GLN A 76 -3.39 -12.04 5.14
CA GLN A 76 -3.50 -13.28 4.36
C GLN A 76 -4.85 -13.37 3.66
N THR A 77 -5.96 -13.11 4.36
CA THR A 77 -7.30 -13.10 3.76
C THR A 77 -7.39 -12.14 2.58
N VAL A 78 -6.97 -10.87 2.76
CA VAL A 78 -7.03 -9.85 1.70
C VAL A 78 -6.18 -10.25 0.49
N VAL A 79 -4.99 -10.82 0.71
CA VAL A 79 -4.11 -11.28 -0.36
C VAL A 79 -4.74 -12.48 -1.09
N THR A 80 -5.22 -13.49 -0.37
CA THR A 80 -5.84 -14.68 -0.95
C THR A 80 -7.10 -14.34 -1.75
N GLU A 81 -7.95 -13.45 -1.25
CA GLU A 81 -9.14 -12.96 -1.96
C GLU A 81 -8.73 -12.30 -3.28
N PHE A 82 -7.79 -11.35 -3.23
CA PHE A 82 -7.33 -10.65 -4.44
C PHE A 82 -6.73 -11.61 -5.47
N LEU A 83 -5.86 -12.53 -5.05
CA LEU A 83 -5.25 -13.52 -5.95
C LEU A 83 -6.28 -14.48 -6.56
N THR A 84 -7.31 -14.85 -5.80
CA THR A 84 -8.39 -15.71 -6.30
C THR A 84 -9.21 -15.00 -7.37
N ASP A 85 -9.56 -13.73 -7.12
CA ASP A 85 -10.37 -12.91 -8.04
C ASP A 85 -9.57 -12.46 -9.29
N ASN A 86 -8.24 -12.43 -9.19
CA ASN A 86 -7.33 -11.96 -10.24
C ASN A 86 -6.43 -13.05 -10.81
N ARG A 87 -6.84 -14.32 -10.69
CA ARG A 87 -6.11 -15.51 -11.16
C ARG A 87 -5.68 -15.49 -12.64
N ASP A 88 -6.35 -14.68 -13.46
CA ASP A 88 -6.17 -14.63 -14.91
C ASP A 88 -5.39 -13.38 -15.36
N ASN A 89 -4.74 -12.66 -14.43
CA ASN A 89 -3.91 -11.49 -14.74
C ASN A 89 -2.66 -11.43 -13.85
N ASP A 90 -1.74 -10.51 -14.21
CA ASP A 90 -0.47 -10.29 -13.51
C ASP A 90 -0.48 -8.99 -12.67
N LYS A 91 -1.65 -8.56 -12.18
CA LYS A 91 -1.74 -7.32 -11.39
C LYS A 91 -1.02 -7.48 -10.05
N LEU A 92 -0.29 -6.45 -9.68
CA LEU A 92 0.50 -6.41 -8.47
C LEU A 92 -0.31 -5.97 -7.25
N ILE A 93 0.08 -6.51 -6.09
CA ILE A 93 -0.33 -6.03 -4.77
C ILE A 93 0.77 -5.13 -4.22
N GLY A 94 0.49 -3.83 -4.08
CA GLY A 94 1.37 -2.87 -3.44
C GLY A 94 1.18 -2.88 -1.92
N VAL A 95 2.21 -3.26 -1.16
CA VAL A 95 2.15 -3.26 0.31
C VAL A 95 3.07 -2.18 0.87
N HIS A 96 2.57 -1.33 1.75
CA HIS A 96 3.42 -0.32 2.39
C HIS A 96 3.08 -0.10 3.87
N CYS A 97 4.08 0.31 4.62
CA CYS A 97 3.91 0.93 5.94
C CYS A 97 4.46 2.37 5.88
N THR A 98 4.98 2.92 6.99
CA THR A 98 5.56 4.28 6.97
C THR A 98 6.83 4.33 6.10
N HIS A 99 7.75 3.37 6.29
CA HIS A 99 9.03 3.31 5.57
C HIS A 99 9.11 2.14 4.58
N GLY A 100 8.08 1.29 4.51
CA GLY A 100 8.03 0.16 3.58
C GLY A 100 8.96 -1.01 3.89
N LEU A 101 9.68 -1.01 5.02
CA LEU A 101 10.68 -2.05 5.33
C LEU A 101 10.16 -3.07 6.36
N ASN A 102 10.05 -2.68 7.63
CA ASN A 102 9.87 -3.64 8.73
C ASN A 102 8.53 -4.38 8.71
N ARG A 103 7.40 -3.65 8.77
CA ARG A 103 6.06 -4.24 8.81
C ARG A 103 5.66 -4.87 7.48
N THR A 104 6.06 -4.22 6.38
CA THR A 104 5.83 -4.71 5.02
C THR A 104 6.55 -6.04 4.82
N GLY A 105 7.87 -6.09 5.05
CA GLY A 105 8.65 -7.32 4.90
C GLY A 105 8.14 -8.43 5.81
N TYR A 106 7.81 -8.12 7.07
CA TYR A 106 7.28 -9.10 8.01
C TYR A 106 5.99 -9.77 7.51
N LEU A 107 5.02 -8.99 7.03
CA LEU A 107 3.74 -9.53 6.56
C LEU A 107 3.85 -10.23 5.20
N VAL A 108 4.76 -9.79 4.34
CA VAL A 108 5.00 -10.45 3.05
C VAL A 108 5.66 -11.83 3.23
N CYS A 109 6.52 -11.99 4.24
CA CYS A 109 7.25 -13.23 4.47
C CYS A 109 6.57 -14.24 5.42
N ARG A 110 5.40 -13.93 6.00
CA ARG A 110 4.76 -14.73 7.06
C ARG A 110 3.38 -15.24 6.67
#